data_AF-A0A4V2SLQ9-F1
#
_entry.id   AF-A0A4V2SLQ9-F1
#
_cell.length_a   1.000
_cell.length_b   1.000
_cell.length_c   1.000
_cell.angle_alpha   90.00
_cell.angle_beta   90.00
_cell.angle_gamma   90.00
#
_symmetry.space_group_name_H-M   'P 1'
#
loop_
_entity.id
_entity.type
_entity.pdbx_description
1 polymer ?
#
loop_
_entity_poly.entity_id
_entity_poly.type
_entity_poly.pdbx_seq_one_letter_code
_entity_poly.pdbx_strand_id
1 'polypeptide(L)'
;MIIEWTKTEFEAYVLLYAAQCNFLETEEERNYILSKVDEKTFNKVHTQIVFDREEDIIENIKEYLLMNKYSVEEKRSLINDIKEVFFADGTVDKVERQIFAALQKILK
;
A
#
# COMPACT_ATOMS: atom_id res chain seq x y z
N MET A 1 3.04 -18.46 -1.83
CA MET A 1 3.74 -18.33 -3.14
C MET A 1 5.02 -17.56 -2.83
N ILE A 2 6.21 -17.86 -3.37
CA ILE A 2 7.36 -16.97 -3.06
C ILE A 2 7.17 -15.72 -3.93
N ILE A 3 6.73 -14.64 -3.30
CA ILE A 3 6.52 -13.38 -3.98
C ILE A 3 7.87 -12.68 -4.08
N GLU A 4 8.49 -12.72 -5.26
CA GLU A 4 9.74 -12.01 -5.56
C GLU A 4 9.46 -10.54 -5.88
N TRP A 5 9.11 -9.77 -4.86
CA TRP A 5 9.03 -8.31 -4.96
C TRP A 5 10.30 -7.65 -4.41
N THR A 6 10.77 -6.64 -5.13
CA THR A 6 11.65 -5.63 -4.56
C THR A 6 10.91 -4.85 -3.46
N LYS A 7 11.68 -4.21 -2.57
CA LYS A 7 11.12 -3.39 -1.51
C LYS A 7 10.16 -2.32 -2.05
N THR A 8 10.55 -1.66 -3.14
CA THR A 8 9.77 -0.61 -3.82
C THR A 8 8.46 -1.15 -4.40
N GLU A 9 8.47 -2.36 -4.97
CA GLU A 9 7.24 -3.00 -5.46
C GLU A 9 6.28 -3.33 -4.32
N PHE A 10 6.80 -3.80 -3.18
CA PHE A 10 5.99 -4.02 -1.99
C PHE A 10 5.41 -2.71 -1.43
N GLU A 11 6.22 -1.66 -1.32
CA GLU A 11 5.74 -0.35 -0.85
C GLU A 11 4.64 0.18 -1.79
N ALA A 12 4.83 0.10 -3.11
CA ALA A 12 3.78 0.43 -4.08
C ALA A 12 2.50 -0.39 -3.86
N TYR A 13 2.63 -1.69 -3.59
CA TYR A 13 1.49 -2.59 -3.39
C TYR A 13 0.66 -2.19 -2.17
N VAL A 14 1.33 -1.87 -1.06
CA VAL A 14 0.66 -1.41 0.16
C VAL A 14 -0.01 -0.05 -0.04
N LEU A 15 0.64 0.89 -0.75
CA LEU A 15 0.07 2.20 -1.03
C LEU A 15 -1.13 2.13 -2.00
N LEU A 16 -1.08 1.23 -2.99
CA LEU A 16 -2.19 0.99 -3.91
C LEU A 16 -3.39 0.36 -3.19
N TYR A 17 -3.17 -0.56 -2.26
CA TYR A 17 -4.24 -1.07 -1.42
C TYR A 17 -4.91 0.04 -0.61
N ALA A 18 -4.12 0.99 -0.09
CA ALA A 18 -4.65 2.17 0.59
C ALA A 18 -5.43 3.10 -0.37
N ALA A 19 -4.96 3.35 -1.58
CA ALA A 19 -5.67 4.20 -2.55
C ALA A 19 -6.95 3.55 -3.13
N GLN A 20 -7.06 2.21 -3.11
CA GLN A 20 -8.21 1.50 -3.69
C GLN A 20 -9.34 1.19 -2.69
N CYS A 21 -9.29 1.75 -1.47
CA CYS A 21 -10.22 1.45 -0.37
C CYS A 21 -11.71 1.56 -0.73
N ASN A 22 -12.06 2.46 -1.64
CA ASN A 22 -13.43 2.76 -2.07
C ASN A 22 -13.68 2.44 -3.56
N PHE A 23 -12.77 1.69 -4.21
CA PHE A 23 -12.73 1.45 -5.67
C PHE A 23 -12.57 2.72 -6.54
N LEU A 24 -12.19 3.85 -5.93
CA LEU A 24 -12.00 5.15 -6.58
C LEU A 24 -10.64 5.70 -6.20
N GLU A 25 -9.62 5.36 -6.98
CA GLU A 25 -8.32 6.02 -6.92
C GLU A 25 -8.44 7.44 -7.49
N THR A 26 -8.12 8.45 -6.68
CA THR A 26 -8.05 9.85 -7.11
C THR A 26 -6.76 10.15 -7.87
N GLU A 27 -6.75 11.20 -8.69
CA GLU A 27 -5.51 11.61 -9.38
C GLU A 27 -4.44 12.06 -8.38
N GLU A 28 -4.85 12.67 -7.26
CA GLU A 28 -3.98 13.11 -6.17
C GLU A 28 -3.27 11.94 -5.50
N GLU A 29 -3.99 10.88 -5.14
CA GLU A 29 -3.41 9.65 -4.57
C GLU A 29 -2.45 8.99 -5.56
N ARG A 30 -2.89 8.85 -6.82
CA ARG A 30 -2.06 8.31 -7.90
C ARG A 30 -0.75 9.08 -8.05
N ASN A 31 -0.83 10.40 -8.08
CA ASN A 31 0.33 11.28 -8.21
C ASN A 31 1.25 11.18 -6.99
N TYR A 32 0.70 11.02 -5.79
CA TYR A 32 1.50 10.79 -4.60
C TYR A 32 2.27 9.46 -4.69
N ILE A 33 1.62 8.37 -5.12
CA ILE A 33 2.30 7.07 -5.27
C ILE A 33 3.39 7.15 -6.34
N LEU A 34 3.12 7.77 -7.49
CA LEU A 34 4.11 8.00 -8.55
C LEU A 34 5.28 8.92 -8.13
N SER A 35 5.13 9.69 -7.05
CA SER A 35 6.25 10.44 -6.46
C SER A 35 7.21 9.53 -5.66
N LYS A 36 6.74 8.34 -5.25
CA LYS A 36 7.50 7.37 -4.43
C LYS A 36 8.12 6.26 -5.27
N VAL A 37 7.46 5.88 -6.35
CA VAL A 37 7.87 4.76 -7.22
C VAL A 37 7.85 5.18 -8.68
N ASP A 38 8.68 4.55 -9.50
CA ASP A 38 8.67 4.81 -10.93
C ASP A 38 7.41 4.25 -11.59
N GLU A 39 7.04 4.83 -12.74
CA GLU A 39 5.82 4.50 -13.47
C GLU A 39 5.75 3.02 -13.89
N LYS A 40 6.89 2.38 -14.18
CA LYS A 40 6.91 0.97 -14.55
C LYS A 40 6.58 0.08 -13.34
N THR A 41 7.13 0.40 -12.17
CA THR A 41 6.80 -0.27 -10.92
C THR A 41 5.32 -0.07 -10.58
N PHE A 42 4.84 1.17 -10.63
CA PHE A 42 3.43 1.50 -10.41
C PHE A 42 2.51 0.66 -11.29
N ASN A 43 2.69 0.71 -12.61
CA ASN A 43 1.82 0.02 -13.56
C ASN A 43 1.84 -1.52 -13.38
N LYS A 44 3.02 -2.09 -13.09
CA LYS A 44 3.16 -3.52 -12.82
C LYS A 44 2.34 -3.93 -11.60
N VAL A 45 2.50 -3.21 -10.48
CA VAL A 45 1.85 -3.54 -9.22
C VAL A 45 0.35 -3.24 -9.27
N HIS A 46 -0.05 -2.15 -9.92
CA HIS A 46 -1.45 -1.77 -10.14
C HIS A 46 -2.20 -2.85 -10.92
N THR A 47 -1.60 -3.35 -12.01
CA THR A 47 -2.18 -4.45 -12.79
C THR A 47 -2.36 -5.70 -11.94
N GLN A 48 -1.44 -5.97 -11.01
CA GLN A 48 -1.51 -7.14 -10.15
C GLN A 48 -2.62 -7.01 -9.09
N ILE A 49 -2.62 -5.91 -8.34
CA ILE A 49 -3.50 -5.75 -7.17
C ILE A 49 -4.98 -5.67 -7.55
N VAL A 50 -5.31 -5.19 -8.75
CA VAL A 50 -6.69 -5.13 -9.27
C VAL A 50 -7.34 -6.52 -9.38
N PHE A 51 -6.55 -7.60 -9.50
CA PHE A 51 -7.07 -8.98 -9.53
C PHE A 51 -7.04 -9.67 -8.17
N ASP A 52 -6.38 -9.09 -7.18
CA ASP A 52 -6.24 -9.68 -5.86
C ASP A 52 -7.50 -9.42 -5.02
N ARG A 53 -7.94 -10.43 -4.27
CA ARG A 53 -9.01 -10.24 -3.28
C ARG A 53 -8.41 -9.63 -2.02
N GLU A 54 -9.22 -8.89 -1.27
CA GLU A 54 -8.76 -8.24 -0.03
C GLU A 54 -8.06 -9.21 0.94
N GLU A 55 -8.59 -10.42 1.10
CA GLU A 55 -7.97 -11.47 1.93
C GLU A 55 -6.57 -11.85 1.43
N ASP A 56 -6.39 -11.95 0.10
CA ASP A 56 -5.11 -12.30 -0.52
C ASP A 56 -4.10 -11.15 -0.37
N ILE A 57 -4.55 -9.90 -0.53
CA ILE A 57 -3.71 -8.70 -0.33
C ILE A 57 -3.14 -8.67 1.10
N ILE A 58 -4.01 -8.85 2.10
CA ILE A 58 -3.60 -8.83 3.51
C ILE A 58 -2.62 -9.95 3.83
N GLU A 59 -2.83 -11.15 3.28
CA GLU A 59 -1.92 -12.28 3.48
C GLU A 59 -0.57 -12.04 2.79
N ASN A 60 -0.57 -11.54 1.55
CA ASN A 60 0.65 -11.17 0.82
C ASN A 60 1.48 -10.14 1.58
N ILE A 61 0.82 -9.13 2.19
CA ILE A 61 1.51 -8.12 2.99
C ILE A 61 2.20 -8.75 4.20
N LYS A 62 1.51 -9.63 4.92
CA LYS A 62 2.07 -10.33 6.08
C LYS A 62 3.21 -11.26 5.68
N GLU A 63 3.04 -12.07 4.63
CA GLU A 63 4.07 -12.98 4.14
C GLU A 63 5.34 -12.21 3.78
N TYR A 64 5.22 -11.10 3.05
CA TYR A 64 6.37 -10.29 2.66
C TYR A 64 7.11 -9.71 3.88
N LEU A 65 6.38 -9.18 4.87
CA LEU A 65 6.97 -8.65 6.12
C LEU A 65 7.60 -9.73 7.00
N LEU A 66 7.12 -10.97 6.93
CA LEU A 66 7.71 -12.11 7.64
C LEU A 66 9.01 -12.58 6.98
N MET A 67 9.05 -12.58 5.65
CA MET A 67 10.22 -13.02 4.88
C MET A 67 11.31 -11.95 4.80
N ASN A 68 10.95 -10.67 4.88
CA ASN A 68 11.88 -9.55 4.76
C ASN A 68 12.04 -8.83 6.11
N LYS A 69 13.28 -8.57 6.51
CA LYS A 69 13.59 -7.88 7.77
C LYS A 69 13.38 -6.37 7.64
N TYR A 70 12.16 -5.91 7.84
CA TYR A 70 11.87 -4.48 7.97
C TYR A 70 12.32 -3.94 9.32
N SER A 71 13.03 -2.81 9.31
CA SER A 71 13.32 -2.04 10.52
C SER A 71 12.07 -1.33 11.04
N VAL A 72 12.12 -0.90 12.29
CA VAL A 72 11.05 -0.11 12.92
C VAL A 72 10.86 1.22 12.18
N GLU A 73 11.95 1.81 11.69
CA GLU A 73 11.97 3.04 10.93
C GLU A 73 11.33 2.85 9.54
N GLU A 74 11.61 1.74 8.87
CA GLU A 74 11.02 1.41 7.57
C GLU A 74 9.51 1.19 7.69
N LYS A 75 9.07 0.42 8.69
CA LYS A 75 7.64 0.26 9.00
C LYS A 75 6.97 1.61 9.30
N ARG A 76 7.63 2.47 10.07
CA ARG A 76 7.12 3.81 10.40
C ARG A 76 7.03 4.70 9.16
N SER A 77 8.02 4.65 8.28
CA SER A 77 8.00 5.37 7.00
C SER A 77 6.81 4.93 6.17
N LEU A 78 6.60 3.61 6.01
CA LEU A 78 5.49 3.08 5.24
C LEU A 78 4.12 3.48 5.84
N ILE A 79 3.98 3.46 7.17
CA ILE A 79 2.75 3.95 7.83
C ILE A 79 2.51 5.43 7.55
N ASN A 80 3.57 6.25 7.51
CA ASN A 80 3.44 7.66 7.15
C ASN A 80 3.05 7.81 5.67
N ASP A 81 3.64 7.02 4.77
CA ASP A 81 3.31 7.08 3.35
C ASP A 81 1.85 6.67 3.08
N ILE A 82 1.35 5.63 3.75
CA ILE A 82 -0.07 5.24 3.72
C ILE A 82 -0.95 6.40 4.19
N LYS A 83 -0.53 7.09 5.25
CA LYS A 83 -1.27 8.24 5.77
C LYS A 83 -1.34 9.35 4.72
N GLU A 84 -0.22 9.70 4.09
CA GLU A 84 -0.20 10.74 3.05
C GLU A 84 -1.06 10.37 1.83
N VAL A 85 -1.16 9.09 1.44
CA VAL A 85 -2.12 8.62 0.42
C VAL A 85 -3.54 9.03 0.82
N PHE A 86 -4.00 8.64 2.01
CA PHE A 86 -5.35 8.98 2.48
C PHE A 86 -5.62 10.49 2.62
N PHE A 87 -4.60 11.32 2.79
CA PHE A 87 -4.77 12.77 2.91
C PHE A 87 -4.54 13.52 1.59
N ALA A 88 -4.20 12.82 0.50
CA ALA A 88 -3.82 13.45 -0.76
C ALA A 88 -4.97 14.26 -1.39
N ASP A 89 -6.21 13.79 -1.25
CA ASP A 89 -7.43 14.44 -1.76
C ASP A 89 -8.07 15.44 -0.77
N GLY A 90 -7.52 15.53 0.45
CA GLY A 90 -7.98 16.43 1.51
C GLY A 90 -9.14 15.90 2.38
N THR A 91 -9.62 14.67 2.17
CA THR A 91 -10.69 14.08 2.99
C THR A 91 -10.39 12.64 3.40
N VAL A 92 -10.67 12.28 4.66
CA VAL A 92 -10.55 10.88 5.11
C VAL A 92 -11.89 10.34 5.59
N ASP A 93 -12.43 9.36 4.89
CA ASP A 93 -13.71 8.73 5.16
C ASP A 93 -13.64 7.65 6.28
N LYS A 94 -14.71 6.87 6.46
CA LYS A 94 -14.76 5.83 7.50
C LYS A 94 -14.05 4.54 7.06
N VAL A 95 -14.07 4.21 5.77
CA VAL A 95 -13.49 3.00 5.19
C VAL A 95 -11.96 3.13 5.21
N GLU A 96 -11.43 4.27 4.80
CA GLU A 96 -10.00 4.56 4.82
C GLU A 96 -9.42 4.48 6.24
N ARG A 97 -10.16 4.96 7.25
CA ARG A 97 -9.76 4.82 8.66
C ARG A 97 -9.71 3.35 9.11
N GLN A 98 -10.63 2.52 8.62
CA GLN A 98 -10.64 1.10 8.95
C GLN A 98 -9.44 0.39 8.32
N ILE A 99 -9.13 0.69 7.05
CA ILE A 99 -8.01 0.10 6.33
C ILE A 99 -6.68 0.60 6.89
N PHE A 100 -6.56 1.90 7.20
CA PHE A 100 -5.41 2.44 7.94
C PHE A 100 -5.19 1.70 9.26
N ALA A 101 -6.24 1.49 10.05
CA ALA A 101 -6.14 0.77 11.32
C ALA A 101 -5.74 -0.71 11.14
N ALA A 102 -6.19 -1.37 10.06
CA ALA A 102 -5.80 -2.73 9.72
C ALA A 102 -4.32 -2.80 9.33
N LEU A 103 -3.88 -1.96 8.40
CA LEU A 103 -2.49 -1.86 7.95
C LEU A 103 -1.55 -1.49 9.09
N GLN A 104 -1.94 -0.54 9.94
CA GLN A 104 -1.15 -0.14 11.10
C GLN A 104 -0.97 -1.28 12.10
N LYS A 105 -1.94 -2.20 12.25
CA LYS A 105 -1.78 -3.38 13.11
C LYS A 105 -0.80 -4.40 12.52
N ILE A 106 -0.78 -4.55 11.20
CA ILE A 106 0.12 -5.46 10.48
C ILE A 106 1.56 -4.93 10.49
N LEU A 107 1.71 -3.61 10.32
CA LEU A 107 2.99 -2.92 10.24
C LEU A 107 3.56 -2.51 11.61
N LYS A 108 2.92 -2.88 12.72
CA LYS A 108 3.44 -2.64 14.07
C LYS A 108 4.59 -3.59 14.42
#